data_AF-A0AAJ1CUA5-F1
#
_entry.id   AF-A0AAJ1CUA5-F1
#
_cell.length_a   1.000
_cell.length_b   1.000
_cell.length_c   1.000
_cell.angle_alpha   90.00
_cell.angle_beta   90.00
_cell.angle_gamma   90.00
#
_symmetry.space_group_name_H-M   'P 1'
#
loop_
_entity.id
_entity.type
_entity.pdbx_description
1 polymer ?
#
loop_
_entity_poly.entity_id
_entity_poly.type
_entity_poly.pdbx_seq_one_letter_code
_entity_poly.pdbx_strand_id
1 'polypeptide(L)'
;MKKILGITIITAIICMGLAYHKSNNIINPNNIISIQFSDKIKTGRQEIKNKDIKLIVNILNIAKYDSDFNDRKSIKIIENSLTLWIKYSDNTEVTVKLWDDRIKVNGIWYLLNINKIKKVIY
;
A
#
# COMPACT_ATOMS: atom_id res chain seq x y z
N MET A 1 -48.94 7.32 -20.93
CA MET A 1 -48.87 5.94 -20.38
C MET A 1 -47.40 5.56 -20.16
N LYS A 2 -47.06 5.11 -18.94
CA LYS A 2 -45.87 4.35 -18.45
C LYS A 2 -44.47 4.79 -18.95
N LYS A 3 -43.66 5.49 -18.13
CA LYS A 3 -42.55 5.00 -17.25
C LYS A 3 -41.55 4.10 -18.02
N ILE A 4 -40.23 4.31 -18.00
CA ILE A 4 -39.32 4.15 -16.84
C ILE A 4 -37.96 4.83 -17.13
N LEU A 5 -37.42 5.49 -16.12
CA LEU A 5 -36.05 6.01 -16.00
C LEU A 5 -34.99 4.90 -16.11
N GLY A 6 -33.89 5.17 -16.79
CA GLY A 6 -32.70 4.32 -16.81
C GLY A 6 -31.42 5.15 -16.83
N ILE A 7 -31.29 6.10 -15.89
CA ILE A 7 -30.01 6.75 -15.60
C ILE A 7 -29.15 5.69 -14.90
N THR A 8 -28.32 4.97 -15.66
CA THR A 8 -27.28 4.13 -15.08
C THR A 8 -26.17 5.03 -14.56
N ILE A 9 -26.42 5.62 -13.40
CA ILE A 9 -25.39 6.13 -12.51
C ILE A 9 -24.59 4.90 -12.08
N ILE A 10 -23.45 4.68 -12.71
CA ILE A 10 -22.44 3.73 -12.22
C ILE A 10 -21.94 4.30 -10.91
N THR A 11 -22.67 3.93 -9.86
CA THR A 11 -22.24 3.72 -8.49
C THR A 11 -21.05 4.56 -8.06
N ALA A 12 -21.39 5.64 -7.35
CA ALA A 12 -20.62 6.17 -6.25
C ALA A 12 -19.74 5.09 -5.63
N ILE A 13 -18.42 5.22 -5.80
CA ILE A 13 -17.44 4.53 -4.98
C ILE A 13 -17.64 5.10 -3.58
N ILE A 14 -18.50 4.40 -2.84
CA ILE A 14 -18.72 4.35 -1.40
C ILE A 14 -17.75 5.26 -0.63
N CYS A 15 -18.07 6.55 -0.61
CA CYS A 15 -17.70 7.48 0.45
C CYS A 15 -18.71 7.29 1.58
N MET A 16 -18.66 6.17 2.30
CA MET A 16 -19.33 6.05 3.59
C MET A 16 -18.70 4.92 4.39
N GLY A 17 -18.24 5.26 5.59
CA GLY A 17 -17.43 4.46 6.51
C GLY A 17 -17.70 2.96 6.48
N LEU A 18 -16.79 2.22 5.85
CA LEU A 18 -16.38 0.95 6.43
C LEU A 18 -15.73 1.33 7.76
N ALA A 19 -16.41 1.04 8.85
CA ALA A 19 -15.80 0.93 10.17
C ALA A 19 -14.45 0.25 9.95
N TYR A 20 -13.35 1.02 10.05
CA TYR A 20 -12.00 0.53 9.85
C TYR A 20 -11.73 -0.41 11.02
N HIS A 21 -12.21 -1.65 10.88
CA HIS A 21 -11.70 -2.75 11.65
C HIS A 21 -10.22 -2.77 11.34
N LYS A 22 -9.45 -2.35 12.35
CA LYS A 22 -8.02 -2.41 12.47
C LYS A 22 -7.59 -3.85 12.19
N SER A 23 -7.50 -4.24 10.91
CA SER A 23 -6.84 -5.48 10.54
C SER A 23 -5.40 -5.27 10.95
N ASN A 24 -4.95 -6.04 11.94
CA ASN A 24 -3.59 -5.94 12.46
C ASN A 24 -2.51 -6.15 11.38
N ASN A 25 -2.90 -6.65 10.20
CA ASN A 25 -2.03 -6.84 9.04
C ASN A 25 -2.54 -6.02 7.85
N ILE A 26 -1.80 -4.98 7.47
CA ILE A 26 -2.02 -4.15 6.28
C ILE A 26 -1.69 -4.93 4.99
N ILE A 27 -0.72 -5.84 5.09
CA ILE A 27 -0.29 -6.77 4.05
C ILE A 27 -0.62 -8.19 4.53
N ASN A 28 -1.34 -8.95 3.70
CA ASN A 28 -1.58 -10.36 3.96
C ASN A 28 -0.25 -11.13 3.86
N PRO A 29 0.23 -11.80 4.92
CA PRO A 29 1.51 -12.51 4.86
C PRO A 29 1.45 -13.82 4.06
N ASN A 30 0.24 -14.33 3.79
CA ASN A 30 0.07 -15.62 3.13
C ASN A 30 0.14 -15.48 1.60
N ASN A 31 0.59 -16.54 0.94
CA ASN A 31 0.56 -16.67 -0.52
C ASN A 31 1.34 -15.60 -1.30
N ILE A 32 2.28 -14.91 -0.65
CA ILE A 32 3.23 -14.02 -1.32
C ILE A 32 4.22 -14.89 -2.11
N ILE A 33 4.29 -14.65 -3.42
CA ILE A 33 5.26 -15.29 -4.31
C ILE A 33 6.57 -14.52 -4.32
N SER A 34 6.51 -13.20 -4.45
CA SER A 34 7.69 -12.35 -4.52
C SER A 34 7.40 -10.94 -4.06
N ILE A 35 8.46 -10.26 -3.63
CA ILE A 35 8.45 -8.81 -3.43
C ILE A 35 9.52 -8.21 -4.32
N GLN A 36 9.12 -7.25 -5.14
CA GLN A 36 10.04 -6.47 -5.96
C GLN A 36 10.10 -5.03 -5.46
N PHE A 37 11.19 -4.34 -5.74
CA PHE A 37 11.36 -2.95 -5.38
C PHE A 37 12.04 -2.12 -6.47
N SER A 38 11.78 -0.81 -6.45
CA SER A 38 12.49 0.18 -7.25
C SER A 38 12.62 1.46 -6.45
N ASP A 39 13.78 2.08 -6.52
CA ASP A 39 14.06 3.39 -5.97
C ASP A 39 14.36 4.37 -7.11
N LYS A 40 14.76 5.60 -6.77
CA LYS A 40 15.09 6.64 -7.75
C LYS A 40 16.38 6.37 -8.54
N ILE A 41 17.24 5.50 -8.05
CA ILE A 41 18.56 5.21 -8.63
C ILE A 41 18.46 4.03 -9.60
N LYS A 42 17.59 3.07 -9.31
CA LYS A 42 17.43 1.83 -10.06
C LYS A 42 16.40 2.02 -11.18
N THR A 43 16.78 1.72 -12.41
CA THR A 43 15.94 1.85 -13.61
C THR A 43 14.97 0.68 -13.81
N GLY A 44 14.94 -0.29 -12.89
CA GLY A 44 14.07 -1.47 -13.00
C GLY A 44 13.74 -2.10 -11.65
N ARG A 45 12.71 -2.95 -11.65
CA ARG A 45 12.29 -3.71 -10.48
C ARG A 45 13.34 -4.76 -10.11
N GLN A 46 13.80 -4.72 -8.87
CA GLN A 46 14.70 -5.72 -8.29
C GLN A 46 13.97 -6.62 -7.33
N GLU A 47 14.28 -7.91 -7.34
CA GLU A 47 13.64 -8.88 -6.45
C GLU A 47 14.30 -8.91 -5.08
N ILE A 48 13.49 -8.90 -4.02
CA ILE A 48 13.92 -9.11 -2.65
C ILE A 48 14.19 -10.60 -2.45
N LYS A 49 15.30 -10.93 -1.77
CA LYS A 49 15.65 -12.33 -1.46
C LYS A 49 14.52 -12.98 -0.66
N ASN A 50 14.17 -14.22 -1.02
CA ASN A 50 13.07 -14.95 -0.38
C ASN A 50 13.16 -14.97 1.16
N LYS A 51 14.36 -15.19 1.71
CA LYS A 51 14.60 -15.17 3.17
C LYS A 51 14.19 -13.86 3.87
N ASP A 52 14.17 -12.75 3.15
CA ASP A 52 13.91 -11.40 3.67
C ASP A 52 12.43 -10.99 3.49
N ILE A 53 11.65 -11.71 2.67
CA ILE A 53 10.23 -11.41 2.41
C ILE A 53 9.42 -11.35 3.71
N LYS A 54 9.57 -12.36 4.58
CA LYS A 54 8.85 -12.42 5.87
C LYS A 54 9.19 -11.22 6.75
N LEU A 55 10.45 -10.79 6.77
CA LEU A 55 10.89 -9.64 7.56
C LEU A 55 10.29 -8.34 7.03
N ILE A 56 10.30 -8.13 5.71
CA ILE A 56 9.69 -6.96 5.07
C ILE A 56 8.20 -6.87 5.39
N VAL A 57 7.46 -7.98 5.24
CA VAL A 57 6.02 -8.03 5.54
C VAL A 57 5.74 -7.71 7.01
N ASN A 58 6.53 -8.27 7.93
CA ASN A 58 6.40 -7.98 9.36
C ASN A 58 6.63 -6.49 9.64
N ILE A 59 7.61 -5.86 9.00
CA ILE A 59 7.86 -4.42 9.17
C ILE A 59 6.68 -3.60 8.64
N LEU A 60 6.13 -3.94 7.47
CA LEU A 60 4.98 -3.26 6.88
C LEU A 60 3.74 -3.35 7.79
N ASN A 61 3.52 -4.50 8.42
CA ASN A 61 2.38 -4.72 9.32
C ASN A 61 2.49 -4.02 10.69
N ILE A 62 3.63 -3.39 11.01
CA ILE A 62 3.76 -2.51 12.18
C ILE A 62 3.18 -1.11 11.90
N ALA A 63 2.95 -0.76 10.63
CA ALA A 63 2.51 0.57 10.26
C ALA A 63 1.16 0.93 10.89
N LYS A 64 1.00 2.22 11.25
CA LYS A 64 -0.21 2.74 11.92
C LYS A 64 -0.98 3.62 10.96
N TYR A 65 -2.30 3.55 10.97
CA TYR A 65 -3.15 4.42 10.14
C TYR A 65 -2.82 5.91 10.39
N ASP A 66 -2.60 6.67 9.31
CA ASP A 66 -2.33 8.12 9.38
C ASP A 66 -3.62 8.89 9.09
N SER A 67 -4.36 9.30 10.14
CA SER A 67 -5.63 10.01 9.98
C SER A 67 -5.46 11.36 9.28
N ASP A 68 -4.38 12.08 9.56
CA ASP A 68 -4.20 13.44 9.05
C ASP A 68 -4.03 13.44 7.52
N PHE A 69 -3.23 12.50 7.00
CA PHE A 69 -3.03 12.35 5.56
C PHE A 69 -4.24 11.75 4.83
N ASN A 70 -4.99 10.85 5.47
CA ASN A 70 -6.17 10.25 4.84
C ASN A 70 -7.40 11.18 4.88
N ASP A 71 -7.55 12.01 5.90
CA ASP A 71 -8.70 12.91 6.07
C ASP A 71 -8.55 14.23 5.29
N ARG A 72 -7.71 14.23 4.24
CA ARG A 72 -7.44 15.37 3.32
C ARG A 72 -6.92 16.64 3.98
N LYS A 73 -6.43 16.56 5.23
CA LYS A 73 -5.86 17.72 5.95
C LYS A 73 -4.44 18.07 5.50
N SER A 74 -3.84 17.29 4.59
CA SER A 74 -2.46 17.48 4.15
C SER A 74 -2.36 17.41 2.63
N ILE A 75 -1.95 18.52 1.99
CA ILE A 75 -1.64 18.60 0.55
C ILE A 75 -0.19 19.05 0.40
N LYS A 76 0.72 18.08 0.26
CA LYS A 76 1.95 18.18 -0.53
C LYS A 76 2.55 16.79 -0.66
N ILE A 77 2.55 16.22 -1.86
CA ILE A 77 3.21 14.95 -2.13
C ILE A 77 4.59 15.25 -2.71
N ILE A 78 5.60 14.91 -1.92
CA ILE A 78 7.00 14.77 -2.34
C ILE A 78 7.09 13.44 -3.11
N GLU A 79 7.96 13.35 -4.11
CA GLU A 79 8.27 12.10 -4.79
C GLU A 79 8.72 11.01 -3.79
N ASN A 80 8.16 9.79 -3.87
CA ASN A 80 8.48 8.71 -2.94
C ASN A 80 9.93 8.21 -3.11
N SER A 81 10.52 7.70 -2.03
CA SER A 81 11.91 7.23 -2.03
C SER A 81 12.06 5.83 -2.61
N LEU A 82 11.05 4.99 -2.39
CA LEU A 82 11.07 3.57 -2.72
C LEU A 82 9.64 3.10 -3.04
N THR A 83 9.50 2.17 -3.97
CA THR A 83 8.24 1.47 -4.25
C THR A 83 8.47 -0.03 -4.11
N LEU A 84 7.56 -0.71 -3.43
CA LEU A 84 7.51 -2.17 -3.37
C LEU A 84 6.28 -2.68 -4.12
N TRP A 85 6.43 -3.82 -4.78
CA TRP A 85 5.36 -4.58 -5.41
C TRP A 85 5.34 -5.98 -4.82
N ILE A 86 4.23 -6.34 -4.18
CA ILE A 86 4.05 -7.61 -3.49
C ILE A 86 3.12 -8.45 -4.36
N LYS A 87 3.66 -9.49 -4.99
CA LYS A 87 2.92 -10.39 -5.89
C LYS A 87 2.41 -11.60 -5.12
N TYR A 88 1.13 -11.90 -5.26
CA TYR A 88 0.49 -13.06 -4.65
C TYR A 88 0.24 -14.17 -5.67
N SER A 89 -0.04 -15.38 -5.18
CA SER A 89 -0.30 -16.57 -6.00
C SER A 89 -1.59 -16.54 -6.79
N ASP A 90 -2.54 -15.69 -6.40
CA ASP A 90 -3.77 -15.41 -7.15
C ASP A 90 -3.57 -14.35 -8.25
N ASN A 91 -2.31 -14.03 -8.56
CA ASN A 91 -1.88 -12.99 -9.49
C ASN A 91 -2.21 -11.55 -9.09
N THR A 92 -2.75 -11.31 -7.90
CA THR A 92 -2.92 -9.94 -7.39
C THR A 92 -1.56 -9.32 -7.03
N GLU A 93 -1.48 -7.99 -7.10
CA GLU A 93 -0.29 -7.23 -6.74
C GLU A 93 -0.69 -6.07 -5.82
N VAL A 94 -0.03 -5.95 -4.67
CA VAL A 94 -0.16 -4.79 -3.79
C VAL A 94 1.02 -3.86 -4.03
N THR A 95 0.74 -2.59 -4.30
CA THR A 95 1.77 -1.56 -4.43
C THR A 95 1.90 -0.80 -3.12
N VAL A 96 3.13 -0.73 -2.61
CA VAL A 96 3.48 0.06 -1.43
C VAL A 96 4.46 1.15 -1.84
N LYS A 97 4.10 2.42 -1.63
CA LYS A 97 5.01 3.56 -1.82
C LYS A 97 5.55 4.02 -0.47
N LEU A 98 6.83 4.33 -0.39
CA LEU A 98 7.54 4.59 0.85
C LEU A 98 8.21 5.98 0.83
N TRP A 99 8.04 6.72 1.92
CA TRP A 99 8.68 7.98 2.29
C TRP A 99 9.36 7.81 3.65
N ASP A 100 10.17 8.77 4.09
CA ASP A 100 11.02 8.61 5.29
C ASP A 100 10.28 8.11 6.54
N ASP A 101 9.08 8.61 6.81
CA ASP A 101 8.26 8.27 7.98
C ASP A 101 6.87 7.71 7.63
N ARG A 102 6.61 7.45 6.34
CA ARG A 102 5.27 7.09 5.85
C ARG A 102 5.30 6.04 4.75
N ILE A 103 4.21 5.29 4.67
CA ILE A 103 3.91 4.45 3.53
C ILE A 103 2.50 4.71 3.01
N LYS A 104 2.29 4.41 1.73
CA LYS A 104 0.98 4.38 1.10
C LYS A 104 0.74 3.00 0.51
N VAL A 105 -0.27 2.30 1.00
CA VAL A 105 -0.66 0.96 0.54
C VAL A 105 -2.02 1.07 -0.14
N ASN A 106 -2.09 0.75 -1.44
CA ASN A 106 -3.32 0.80 -2.23
C ASN A 106 -4.15 2.08 -2.06
N GLY A 107 -3.50 3.23 -1.89
CA GLY A 107 -4.17 4.52 -1.75
C GLY A 107 -4.33 5.04 -0.32
N ILE A 108 -4.12 4.21 0.70
CA ILE A 108 -4.29 4.56 2.11
C ILE A 108 -2.93 4.85 2.76
N TRP A 109 -2.86 5.92 3.55
CA TRP A 109 -1.65 6.37 4.23
C TRP A 109 -1.46 5.76 5.61
N TYR A 110 -0.21 5.42 5.93
CA TYR A 110 0.20 4.88 7.21
C TYR A 110 1.53 5.49 7.66
N LEU A 111 1.69 5.68 8.97
CA LEU A 111 2.94 6.03 9.62
C LEU A 111 3.81 4.77 9.74
N LEU A 112 5.04 4.84 9.23
CA LEU A 112 6.05 3.79 9.37
C LEU A 112 7.44 4.36 9.09
N ASN A 113 8.37 4.16 10.02
CA ASN A 113 9.79 4.47 9.77
C ASN A 113 10.39 3.46 8.79
N ILE A 114 10.68 3.91 7.57
CA ILE A 114 11.12 3.02 6.49
C ILE A 114 12.59 2.63 6.57
N ASN A 115 13.37 3.17 7.51
CA ASN A 115 14.78 2.81 7.66
C ASN A 115 14.96 1.32 7.98
N LYS A 116 13.98 0.68 8.63
CA LYS A 116 13.99 -0.77 8.85
C LYS A 116 13.87 -1.56 7.54
N ILE A 117 13.12 -1.04 6.56
CA ILE A 117 12.98 -1.64 5.22
C ILE A 117 14.24 -1.39 4.40
N LYS A 118 14.76 -0.15 4.41
CA LYS A 118 15.99 0.22 3.70
C LYS A 118 17.18 -0.66 4.12
N LYS A 119 17.34 -0.96 5.42
CA LYS A 119 18.38 -1.86 5.96
C LYS A 119 18.32 -3.32 5.48
N VAL A 120 17.17 -3.74 4.98
CA VAL A 120 16.98 -5.11 4.43
C VAL A 120 17.27 -5.12 2.93
N ILE A 121 17.05 -3.99 2.25
CA ILE A 121 17.13 -3.85 0.79
C ILE A 121 18.53 -3.44 0.32
N TYR A 122 19.24 -2.60 1.10
CA TYR A 122 20.60 -2.13 0.82
C TYR A 122 21.57 -2.70 1.85
#